data_AF-A0A9P0VUE3-F1
#
_entry.id   AF-A0A9P0VUE3-F1
#
_cell.length_a   1.000
_cell.length_b   1.000
_cell.length_c   1.000
_cell.angle_alpha   90.00
_cell.angle_beta   90.00
_cell.angle_gamma   90.00
#
_symmetry.space_group_name_H-M   'P 1'
#
loop_
_entity.id
_entity.type
_entity.pdbx_description
1 polymer ?
#
loop_
_entity_poly.entity_id
_entity_poly.type
_entity_poly.pdbx_seq_one_letter_code
_entity_poly.pdbx_strand_id
1 'polypeptide(L)'
;MAIDGVAPRAKMNQQRSRRFRASKETQEKIQEIKRIRAELILKGCQLPPEKPKEEHFDSNCITPGTPFMARLSECLHYYVHERLNNDPGWKGIKVILSDANVPGEGEHKIMDYIRRQRSQPDHDPNTQHCLCGADADLIMLGLATHEPNFTIIREEFKPNQPKPCEICGQLGHEMKDCIGGSRSEHEKPADLPISAETDFIFVRLNVLKEYLEKELFMPNLPFKYEFERALDDWVFMCFFVGNDFLPHLPSLEIREGAIDRLIRLYKDCVYKTGGYLTNSGDVKPGKSSDDNVGTRQSRRRNF
;
A
#
# COMPACT_ATOMS: atom_id res chain seq x y z
N MET A 1 4.67 15.39 -3.94
CA MET A 1 5.49 14.17 -4.10
C MET A 1 6.03 13.78 -2.74
N ALA A 2 5.72 12.59 -2.23
CA ALA A 2 6.16 12.14 -0.91
C ALA A 2 6.93 10.83 -1.05
N ILE A 3 8.16 10.81 -0.58
CA ILE A 3 9.03 9.64 -0.54
C ILE A 3 9.05 9.13 0.90
N ASP A 4 9.17 7.82 1.10
CA ASP A 4 9.34 7.25 2.43
C ASP A 4 10.60 7.81 3.11
N GLY A 5 10.41 8.34 4.31
CA GLY A 5 11.47 8.66 5.25
C GLY A 5 11.57 7.62 6.35
N VAL A 6 12.23 7.97 7.46
CA VAL A 6 12.35 7.07 8.61
C VAL A 6 10.96 6.78 9.19
N ALA A 7 10.52 5.53 9.10
CA ALA A 7 9.21 5.08 9.55
C ALA A 7 9.18 4.74 11.05
N PRO A 8 7.99 4.66 11.68
CA PRO A 8 7.85 4.23 13.08
C PRO A 8 8.34 2.79 13.29
N ARG A 9 8.69 2.47 14.55
CA ARG A 9 9.23 1.15 14.92
C ARG A 9 8.33 -0.02 14.49
N ALA A 10 7.01 0.14 14.57
CA ALA A 10 6.06 -0.89 14.17
C ALA A 10 6.24 -1.24 12.67
N LYS A 11 6.32 -0.23 11.80
CA LYS A 11 6.62 -0.40 10.38
C LYS A 11 8.03 -0.96 10.15
N MET A 12 9.03 -0.48 10.91
CA MET A 12 10.42 -0.96 10.76
C MET A 12 10.54 -2.48 10.96
N ASN A 13 9.79 -3.07 11.90
CA ASN A 13 9.78 -4.52 12.11
C ASN A 13 9.25 -5.26 10.88
N GLN A 14 8.18 -4.73 10.28
CA GLN A 14 7.54 -5.30 9.10
C GLN A 14 8.43 -5.13 7.84
N GLN A 15 9.01 -3.95 7.63
CA GLN A 15 10.02 -3.70 6.59
C GLN A 15 11.24 -4.62 6.75
N ARG A 16 11.75 -4.79 7.99
CA ARG A 16 12.84 -5.73 8.27
C ARG A 16 12.47 -7.15 7.85
N SER A 17 11.31 -7.65 8.28
CA SER A 17 10.84 -8.99 7.90
C SER A 17 10.76 -9.19 6.39
N ARG A 18 10.16 -8.22 5.67
CA ARG A 18 10.06 -8.23 4.20
C ARG A 18 11.44 -8.29 3.53
N ARG A 19 12.40 -7.49 3.98
CA ARG A 19 13.76 -7.43 3.41
C ARG A 19 14.57 -8.69 3.66
N PHE A 20 14.48 -9.25 4.86
CA PHE A 20 15.11 -10.54 5.18
C PHE A 20 14.55 -11.65 4.30
N ARG A 21 13.23 -11.68 4.10
CA ARG A 21 12.58 -12.63 3.21
C ARG A 21 13.01 -12.44 1.75
N ALA A 22 12.97 -11.22 1.23
CA ALA A 22 13.39 -10.91 -0.14
C ALA A 22 14.85 -11.32 -0.39
N SER A 23 15.76 -11.01 0.53
CA SER A 23 17.17 -11.41 0.40
C SER A 23 17.35 -12.93 0.39
N LYS A 24 16.61 -13.65 1.23
CA LYS A 24 16.60 -15.12 1.26
C LYS A 24 16.03 -15.70 -0.05
N GLU A 25 14.88 -15.20 -0.51
CA GLU A 25 14.25 -15.62 -1.77
C GLU A 25 15.17 -15.37 -2.96
N THR A 26 15.89 -14.23 -3.00
CA THR A 26 16.90 -13.96 -4.03
C THR A 26 18.03 -14.99 -4.00
N GLN A 27 18.54 -15.35 -2.80
CA GLN A 27 19.60 -16.35 -2.67
C GLN A 27 19.14 -17.74 -3.11
N GLU A 28 17.97 -18.19 -2.64
CA GLU A 28 17.36 -19.47 -3.01
C GLU A 28 17.14 -19.54 -4.52
N LYS A 29 16.64 -18.46 -5.12
CA LYS A 29 16.43 -18.34 -6.56
C LYS A 29 17.73 -18.41 -7.37
N ILE A 30 18.80 -17.75 -6.91
CA ILE A 30 20.12 -17.84 -7.57
C ILE A 30 20.65 -19.28 -7.51
N GLN A 31 20.49 -19.97 -6.37
CA GLN A 31 20.91 -21.36 -6.23
C GLN A 31 20.10 -22.29 -7.14
N GLU A 32 18.79 -22.07 -7.23
CA GLU A 32 17.89 -22.84 -8.09
C GLU A 32 18.23 -22.66 -9.56
N ILE A 33 18.45 -21.42 -10.02
CA ILE A 33 18.89 -21.13 -11.39
C ILE A 33 20.20 -21.86 -11.70
N LYS A 34 21.17 -21.84 -10.78
CA LYS A 34 22.45 -22.55 -10.96
C LYS A 34 22.28 -24.06 -11.08
N ARG A 35 21.41 -24.65 -10.24
CA ARG A 35 21.10 -26.08 -10.28
C ARG A 35 20.51 -26.47 -11.64
N ILE A 36 19.45 -25.78 -12.07
CA ILE A 36 18.78 -26.10 -13.34
C ILE A 36 19.72 -25.87 -14.52
N ARG A 37 20.52 -24.77 -14.52
CA ARG A 37 21.55 -24.54 -15.54
C ARG A 37 22.54 -25.71 -15.63
N ALA A 38 23.06 -26.19 -14.50
CA ALA A 38 24.01 -27.30 -14.47
C ALA A 38 23.39 -28.61 -15.00
N GLU A 39 22.15 -28.91 -14.64
CA GLU A 39 21.43 -30.09 -15.16
C GLU A 39 21.20 -30.01 -16.68
N LEU A 40 20.84 -28.85 -17.20
CA LEU A 40 20.65 -28.63 -18.64
C LEU A 40 21.97 -28.73 -19.41
N ILE A 41 23.07 -28.19 -18.85
CA ILE A 41 24.40 -28.33 -19.45
C ILE A 41 24.84 -29.80 -19.48
N LEU A 42 24.59 -30.58 -18.42
CA LEU A 42 24.87 -32.02 -18.39
C LEU A 42 24.06 -32.80 -19.44
N LYS A 43 22.85 -32.35 -19.75
CA LYS A 43 22.00 -32.90 -20.82
C LYS A 43 22.44 -32.44 -22.22
N GLY A 44 23.50 -31.65 -22.33
CA GLY A 44 24.04 -31.15 -23.61
C GLY A 44 23.35 -29.91 -24.17
N CYS A 45 22.49 -29.24 -23.39
CA CYS A 45 21.80 -28.02 -23.82
C CYS A 45 22.75 -26.81 -23.80
N GLN A 46 22.71 -25.99 -24.85
CA GLN A 46 23.35 -24.68 -24.86
C GLN A 46 22.44 -23.64 -24.19
N LEU A 47 23.02 -22.81 -23.32
CA LEU A 47 22.31 -21.79 -22.55
C LEU A 47 22.93 -20.41 -22.77
N PRO A 48 22.12 -19.34 -22.69
CA PRO A 48 22.65 -17.98 -22.72
C PRO A 48 23.57 -17.72 -21.52
N PRO A 49 24.54 -16.79 -21.66
CA PRO A 49 25.47 -16.44 -20.59
C PRO A 49 24.73 -15.97 -19.34
N GLU A 50 25.36 -16.17 -18.18
CA GLU A 50 24.84 -15.60 -16.94
C GLU A 50 24.87 -14.08 -17.02
N LYS A 51 23.81 -13.43 -16.52
CA LYS A 51 23.79 -11.99 -16.41
C LYS A 51 24.85 -11.54 -15.39
N PRO A 52 25.65 -10.51 -15.70
CA PRO A 52 26.63 -9.99 -14.76
C PRO A 52 25.95 -9.49 -13.48
N LYS A 53 26.67 -9.56 -12.35
CA LYS A 53 26.12 -9.17 -11.05
C LYS A 53 25.77 -7.68 -10.99
N GLU A 54 26.48 -6.84 -11.75
CA GLU A 54 26.24 -5.40 -11.80
C GLU A 54 24.88 -5.03 -12.43
N GLU A 55 24.25 -5.93 -13.19
CA GLU A 55 22.90 -5.73 -13.73
C GLU A 55 21.79 -5.96 -12.69
N HIS A 56 22.12 -6.51 -11.51
CA HIS A 56 21.12 -6.77 -10.48
C HIS A 56 20.87 -5.53 -9.62
N PHE A 57 19.65 -5.00 -9.68
CA PHE A 57 19.22 -3.92 -8.80
C PHE A 57 18.90 -4.44 -7.39
N ASP A 58 19.66 -4.01 -6.38
CA ASP A 58 19.35 -4.31 -4.98
C ASP A 58 18.27 -3.37 -4.44
N SER A 59 17.03 -3.87 -4.35
CA SER A 59 15.89 -3.10 -3.87
C SER A 59 16.03 -2.64 -2.41
N ASN A 60 16.91 -3.23 -1.61
CA ASN A 60 17.18 -2.74 -0.25
C ASN A 60 17.81 -1.34 -0.24
N CYS A 61 18.38 -0.89 -1.37
CA CYS A 61 18.89 0.48 -1.48
C CYS A 61 17.76 1.53 -1.42
N ILE A 62 16.50 1.13 -1.63
CA ILE A 62 15.31 1.97 -1.45
C ILE A 62 15.01 2.06 0.06
N THR A 63 15.88 2.76 0.78
CA THR A 63 15.79 3.01 2.22
C THR A 63 16.36 4.39 2.54
N PRO A 64 15.69 5.19 3.38
CA PRO A 64 16.25 6.44 3.89
C PRO A 64 17.68 6.24 4.43
N GLY A 65 18.57 7.18 4.11
CA GLY A 65 19.98 7.15 4.52
C GLY A 65 20.93 6.40 3.58
N THR A 66 20.45 5.77 2.51
CA THR A 66 21.35 5.18 1.50
C THR A 66 21.87 6.24 0.51
N PRO A 67 23.04 6.03 -0.10
CA PRO A 67 23.52 6.89 -1.18
C PRO A 67 22.57 6.94 -2.38
N PHE A 68 21.81 5.87 -2.63
CA PHE A 68 20.78 5.84 -3.67
C PHE A 68 19.67 6.87 -3.39
N MET A 69 19.11 6.88 -2.18
CA MET A 69 18.04 7.82 -1.82
C MET A 69 18.51 9.28 -1.77
N ALA A 70 19.78 9.52 -1.41
CA ALA A 70 20.38 10.86 -1.47
C ALA A 70 20.41 11.38 -2.92
N ARG A 71 20.96 10.58 -3.86
CA ARG A 71 20.97 10.93 -5.29
C ARG A 71 19.57 11.06 -5.87
N LEU A 72 18.64 10.18 -5.49
CA LEU A 72 17.24 10.27 -5.92
C LEU A 72 16.61 11.60 -5.50
N SER A 73 16.88 12.06 -4.28
CA SER A 73 16.36 13.33 -3.77
C SER A 73 16.90 14.51 -4.59
N GLU A 74 18.22 14.54 -4.85
CA GLU A 74 18.84 15.55 -5.72
C GLU A 74 18.23 15.56 -7.14
N CYS A 75 18.10 14.38 -7.75
CA CYS A 75 17.49 14.24 -9.07
C CYS A 75 16.03 14.72 -9.10
N LEU A 76 15.26 14.48 -8.05
CA LEU A 76 13.86 14.90 -7.97
C LEU A 76 13.72 16.41 -7.74
N HIS A 77 14.61 17.01 -6.95
CA HIS A 77 14.69 18.47 -6.85
C HIS A 77 14.98 19.09 -8.23
N TYR A 78 16.00 18.57 -8.93
CA TYR A 78 16.30 19.01 -10.30
C TYR A 78 15.10 18.83 -11.23
N TYR A 79 14.46 17.65 -11.20
CA TYR A 79 13.29 17.35 -12.03
C TYR A 79 12.14 18.34 -11.81
N VAL A 80 11.82 18.67 -10.56
CA VAL A 80 10.77 19.65 -10.24
C VAL A 80 11.13 21.03 -10.79
N HIS A 81 12.37 21.48 -10.63
CA HIS A 81 12.82 22.76 -11.17
C HIS A 81 12.81 22.79 -12.70
N GLU A 82 13.26 21.71 -13.35
CA GLU A 82 13.25 21.54 -14.80
C GLU A 82 11.82 21.62 -15.34
N ARG A 83 10.88 20.88 -14.73
CA ARG A 83 9.47 20.88 -15.13
C ARG A 83 8.80 22.23 -14.93
N LEU A 84 8.98 22.90 -13.79
CA LEU A 84 8.40 24.22 -13.53
C LEU A 84 8.90 25.29 -14.51
N ASN A 85 10.14 25.18 -14.99
CA ASN A 85 10.74 26.15 -15.91
C ASN A 85 10.38 25.88 -17.38
N ASN A 86 10.30 24.61 -17.78
CA ASN A 86 10.24 24.22 -19.18
C ASN A 86 8.88 23.67 -19.62
N ASP A 87 8.07 23.13 -18.72
CA ASP A 87 6.80 22.47 -19.05
C ASP A 87 5.61 23.44 -18.86
N PRO A 88 4.89 23.82 -19.93
CA PRO A 88 3.71 24.68 -19.82
C PRO A 88 2.62 24.11 -18.91
N GLY A 89 2.51 22.78 -18.80
CA GLY A 89 1.54 22.11 -17.95
C GLY A 89 1.79 22.29 -16.46
N TRP A 90 2.99 22.73 -16.06
CA TRP A 90 3.37 22.99 -14.67
C TRP A 90 3.20 24.45 -14.27
N LYS A 91 2.83 25.33 -15.20
CA LYS A 91 2.60 26.75 -14.92
C LYS A 91 1.42 26.93 -13.96
N GLY A 92 1.63 27.70 -12.90
CA GLY A 92 0.62 27.99 -11.89
C GLY A 92 0.36 26.85 -10.89
N ILE A 93 1.13 25.76 -10.95
CA ILE A 93 1.02 24.64 -10.01
C ILE A 93 2.00 24.83 -8.85
N LYS A 94 1.53 24.61 -7.62
CA LYS A 94 2.40 24.52 -6.44
C LYS A 94 2.89 23.08 -6.27
N VAL A 95 4.20 22.88 -6.33
CA VAL A 95 4.82 21.56 -6.16
C VAL A 95 5.48 21.48 -4.79
N ILE A 96 5.12 20.46 -4.02
CA ILE A 96 5.73 20.16 -2.71
C ILE A 96 6.42 18.81 -2.83
N LEU A 97 7.72 18.80 -2.57
CA LEU A 97 8.54 17.59 -2.46
C LEU A 97 8.86 17.34 -0.99
N SER A 98 8.46 16.18 -0.48
CA SER A 98 8.91 15.66 0.81
C SER A 98 9.78 14.44 0.55
N ASP A 99 11.09 14.64 0.63
CA ASP A 99 12.09 13.61 0.35
C ASP A 99 12.24 12.59 1.51
N ALA A 100 13.23 11.71 1.38
CA ALA A 100 13.52 10.67 2.36
C ALA A 100 14.16 11.20 3.66
N ASN A 101 14.60 12.47 3.70
CA ASN A 101 15.18 13.09 4.90
C ASN A 101 14.09 13.55 5.87
N VAL A 102 12.88 13.81 5.36
CA VAL A 102 11.71 14.09 6.20
C VAL A 102 11.22 12.77 6.82
N PRO A 103 11.11 12.63 8.15
CA PRO A 103 10.61 11.41 8.78
C PRO A 103 9.15 11.08 8.42
N GLY A 104 8.78 9.80 8.49
CA GLY A 104 7.44 9.28 8.21
C GLY A 104 7.33 8.52 6.88
N GLU A 105 6.29 7.71 6.76
CA GLU A 105 5.94 6.99 5.52
C GLU A 105 5.27 7.96 4.53
N GLY A 106 5.50 7.78 3.22
CA GLY A 106 5.03 8.69 2.19
C GLY A 106 3.52 8.88 2.21
N GLU A 107 2.75 7.80 2.36
CA GLU A 107 1.30 7.85 2.51
C GLU A 107 0.88 8.65 3.75
N HIS A 108 1.52 8.43 4.90
CA HIS A 108 1.20 9.13 6.14
C HIS A 108 1.57 10.62 6.08
N LYS A 109 2.67 10.99 5.41
CA LYS A 109 3.01 12.40 5.15
C LYS A 109 1.94 13.10 4.31
N ILE A 110 1.41 12.41 3.30
CA ILE A 110 0.31 12.93 2.47
C ILE A 110 -0.95 13.10 3.32
N MET A 111 -1.33 12.09 4.09
CA MET A 111 -2.53 12.16 4.94
C MET A 111 -2.39 13.25 6.02
N ASP A 112 -1.20 13.42 6.60
CA ASP A 112 -0.90 14.53 7.51
C ASP A 112 -1.06 15.90 6.83
N TYR A 113 -0.58 16.03 5.59
CA TYR A 113 -0.75 17.26 4.82
C TYR A 113 -2.24 17.57 4.59
N ILE A 114 -3.03 16.58 4.15
CA ILE A 114 -4.46 16.75 3.89
C ILE A 114 -5.21 17.14 5.18
N ARG A 115 -4.96 16.45 6.30
CA ARG A 115 -5.57 16.80 7.60
C ARG A 115 -5.23 18.22 8.04
N ARG A 116 -3.97 18.64 7.90
CA ARG A 116 -3.54 20.00 8.26
C ARG A 116 -4.16 21.04 7.34
N GLN A 117 -4.25 20.78 6.04
CA GLN A 117 -4.92 21.66 5.08
C GLN A 117 -6.40 21.81 5.44
N ARG A 118 -7.13 20.71 5.65
CA ARG A 118 -8.54 20.73 6.04
C ARG A 118 -8.82 21.53 7.31
N SER A 119 -7.86 21.56 8.25
CA SER A 119 -7.97 22.34 9.49
C SER A 119 -7.76 23.86 9.31
N GLN A 120 -7.30 24.31 8.13
CA GLN A 120 -7.11 25.73 7.86
C GLN A 120 -8.45 26.42 7.51
N PRO A 121 -8.66 27.68 7.93
CA PRO A 121 -9.90 28.40 7.69
C PRO A 121 -10.12 28.78 6.22
N ASP A 122 -9.05 28.86 5.41
CA ASP A 122 -9.08 29.18 3.98
C ASP A 122 -9.12 27.94 3.08
N HIS A 123 -9.23 26.75 3.65
CA HIS A 123 -9.35 25.50 2.88
C HIS A 123 -10.66 25.46 2.09
N ASP A 124 -10.56 25.14 0.80
CA ASP A 124 -11.72 24.85 -0.04
C ASP A 124 -12.22 23.42 0.23
N PRO A 125 -13.40 23.24 0.83
CA PRO A 125 -13.96 21.91 1.13
C PRO A 125 -14.32 21.11 -0.13
N ASN A 126 -14.31 21.73 -1.32
CA ASN A 126 -14.58 21.06 -2.59
C ASN A 126 -13.32 20.65 -3.36
N THR A 127 -12.14 20.81 -2.74
CA THR A 127 -10.86 20.38 -3.33
C THR A 127 -10.95 18.92 -3.80
N GLN A 128 -10.56 18.68 -5.06
CA GLN A 128 -10.55 17.35 -5.66
C GLN A 128 -9.18 16.70 -5.44
N HIS A 129 -9.13 15.67 -4.60
CA HIS A 129 -7.90 14.95 -4.29
C HIS A 129 -7.72 13.75 -5.22
N CYS A 130 -6.55 13.64 -5.85
CA CYS A 130 -6.14 12.46 -6.62
C CYS A 130 -4.83 11.92 -6.05
N LEU A 131 -4.86 10.72 -5.46
CA LEU A 131 -3.73 10.06 -4.84
C LEU A 131 -3.21 8.92 -5.71
N CYS A 132 -1.95 8.97 -6.10
CA CYS A 132 -1.30 7.90 -6.87
C CYS A 132 -0.66 6.88 -5.94
N GLY A 133 -1.06 5.60 -6.05
CA GLY A 133 -0.43 4.50 -5.33
C GLY A 133 -1.21 3.19 -5.41
N ALA A 134 -0.52 2.07 -5.21
CA ALA A 134 -1.07 0.72 -5.41
C ALA A 134 -1.49 0.01 -4.10
N ASP A 135 -1.15 0.59 -2.94
CA ASP A 135 -1.41 -0.04 -1.64
C ASP A 135 -2.90 0.01 -1.29
N ALA A 136 -3.40 -1.08 -0.69
CA ALA A 136 -4.80 -1.18 -0.29
C ALA A 136 -5.14 -0.23 0.87
N ASP A 137 -4.15 0.07 1.71
CA ASP A 137 -4.27 0.97 2.87
C ASP A 137 -4.67 2.39 2.44
N LEU A 138 -4.35 2.79 1.20
CA LEU A 138 -4.74 4.10 0.65
C LEU A 138 -6.27 4.29 0.59
N ILE A 139 -7.05 3.22 0.43
CA ILE A 139 -8.52 3.30 0.46
C ILE A 139 -8.97 3.70 1.87
N MET A 140 -8.44 3.03 2.89
CA MET A 140 -8.78 3.29 4.30
C MET A 140 -8.31 4.67 4.73
N LEU A 141 -7.07 5.02 4.40
CA LEU A 141 -6.48 6.32 4.69
C LEU A 141 -7.25 7.45 3.99
N GLY A 142 -7.62 7.26 2.72
CA GLY A 142 -8.41 8.22 1.96
C GLY A 142 -9.80 8.44 2.55
N LEU A 143 -10.50 7.38 2.96
CA LEU A 143 -11.80 7.48 3.66
C LEU A 143 -11.67 8.23 4.99
N ALA A 144 -10.63 7.94 5.77
CA ALA A 144 -10.35 8.58 7.06
C ALA A 144 -9.96 10.07 6.96
N THR A 145 -9.71 10.60 5.75
CA THR A 145 -9.57 12.06 5.57
C THR A 145 -10.90 12.81 5.71
N HIS A 146 -12.02 12.10 5.54
CA HIS A 146 -13.37 12.66 5.38
C HIS A 146 -13.50 13.70 4.27
N GLU A 147 -12.56 13.77 3.32
CA GLU A 147 -12.71 14.63 2.15
C GLU A 147 -13.84 14.06 1.27
N PRO A 148 -14.75 14.92 0.76
CA PRO A 148 -15.88 14.47 -0.06
C PRO A 148 -15.41 13.99 -1.43
N ASN A 149 -14.35 14.59 -1.96
CA ASN A 149 -13.88 14.41 -3.33
C ASN A 149 -12.48 13.80 -3.34
N PHE A 150 -12.41 12.47 -3.23
CA PHE A 150 -11.14 11.74 -3.15
C PHE A 150 -11.12 10.57 -4.13
N THR A 151 -10.09 10.51 -4.95
CA THR A 151 -9.87 9.46 -5.95
C THR A 151 -8.46 8.90 -5.80
N ILE A 152 -8.32 7.58 -5.91
CA ILE A 152 -7.02 6.91 -5.98
C ILE A 152 -6.78 6.49 -7.43
N ILE A 153 -5.62 6.82 -7.98
CA ILE A 153 -5.15 6.35 -9.29
C ILE A 153 -4.08 5.28 -9.09
N ARG A 154 -4.19 4.18 -9.83
CA ARG A 154 -3.23 3.07 -9.79
C ARG A 154 -3.19 2.35 -11.13
N GLU A 155 -2.08 1.67 -11.39
CA GLU A 155 -1.95 0.79 -12.55
C GLU A 155 -2.95 -0.38 -12.45
N GLU A 156 -3.52 -0.77 -13.58
CA GLU A 156 -4.38 -1.93 -13.68
C GLU A 156 -3.58 -3.21 -13.42
N PHE A 157 -4.03 -4.01 -12.45
CA PHE A 157 -3.43 -5.30 -12.19
C PHE A 157 -3.89 -6.32 -13.24
N LYS A 158 -2.99 -6.68 -14.17
CA LYS A 158 -3.22 -7.71 -15.18
C LYS A 158 -2.61 -9.05 -14.71
N PRO A 159 -3.41 -10.01 -14.21
CA PRO A 159 -2.88 -11.30 -13.77
C PRO A 159 -2.36 -12.12 -14.95
N ASN A 160 -1.47 -13.08 -14.67
CA ASN A 160 -0.99 -14.08 -15.64
C ASN A 160 -0.29 -13.50 -16.89
N GLN A 161 0.28 -12.29 -16.78
CA GLN A 161 1.11 -11.77 -17.86
C GLN A 161 2.29 -12.71 -18.14
N PRO A 162 2.56 -13.03 -19.42
CA PRO A 162 3.65 -13.92 -19.78
C PRO A 162 4.99 -13.28 -19.39
N LYS A 163 5.78 -14.00 -18.59
CA LYS A 163 7.12 -13.58 -18.18
C LYS A 163 8.17 -14.40 -18.92
N PRO A 164 9.28 -13.80 -19.36
CA PRO A 164 10.38 -14.55 -19.95
C PRO A 164 10.99 -15.51 -18.93
N CYS A 165 11.29 -16.73 -19.37
CA CYS A 165 11.98 -17.74 -18.58
C CYS A 165 13.34 -17.19 -18.11
N GLU A 166 13.64 -17.34 -16.83
CA GLU A 166 14.86 -16.75 -16.24
C GLU A 166 16.15 -17.51 -16.61
N ILE A 167 16.02 -18.66 -17.27
CA ILE A 167 17.13 -19.48 -17.74
C ILE A 167 17.44 -19.17 -19.21
N CYS A 168 16.46 -19.34 -20.10
CA CYS A 168 16.65 -19.20 -21.55
C CYS A 168 16.11 -17.89 -22.15
N GLY A 169 15.31 -17.12 -21.41
CA GLY A 169 14.72 -15.86 -21.86
C GLY A 169 13.51 -15.99 -22.79
N GLN A 170 13.04 -17.22 -23.09
CA GLN A 170 11.87 -17.47 -23.94
C GLN A 170 10.56 -17.39 -23.15
N LEU A 171 9.44 -17.15 -23.86
CA LEU A 171 8.09 -17.12 -23.29
C LEU A 171 7.43 -18.50 -23.38
N GLY A 172 6.35 -18.71 -22.62
CA GLY A 172 5.46 -19.87 -22.77
C GLY A 172 5.77 -21.07 -21.85
N HIS A 173 6.72 -20.95 -20.93
CA HIS A 173 7.01 -21.98 -19.94
C HIS A 173 7.52 -21.38 -18.62
N GLU A 174 7.39 -22.15 -17.53
CA GLU A 174 8.00 -21.81 -16.25
C GLU A 174 9.45 -22.30 -16.16
N MET A 175 10.22 -21.73 -15.24
CA MET A 175 11.63 -22.08 -15.03
C MET A 175 11.86 -23.59 -14.83
N LYS A 176 10.93 -24.28 -14.15
CA LYS A 176 10.99 -25.72 -13.88
C LYS A 176 10.79 -26.60 -15.12
N ASP A 177 10.14 -26.06 -16.15
CA ASP A 177 9.80 -26.74 -17.39
C ASP A 177 10.75 -26.35 -18.53
N CYS A 178 11.83 -25.62 -18.22
CA CYS A 178 12.80 -25.17 -19.21
C CYS A 178 13.59 -26.36 -19.79
N ILE A 179 13.53 -26.52 -21.11
CA ILE A 179 14.26 -27.56 -21.85
C ILE A 179 15.62 -27.10 -22.39
N GLY A 180 16.03 -25.87 -22.05
CA GLY A 180 17.23 -25.23 -22.61
C GLY A 180 17.03 -24.71 -24.04
N GLY A 181 18.05 -24.03 -24.55
CA GLY A 181 18.03 -23.35 -25.85
C GLY A 181 18.61 -21.95 -25.75
N SER A 182 19.67 -21.68 -26.49
CA SER A 182 20.12 -20.31 -26.74
C SER A 182 19.11 -19.63 -27.64
N ARG A 183 18.70 -18.40 -27.33
CA ARG A 183 18.15 -17.49 -28.35
C ARG A 183 19.14 -17.51 -29.53
N SER A 184 18.67 -17.82 -30.73
CA SER A 184 19.51 -17.63 -31.92
C SER A 184 19.89 -16.15 -31.96
N GLU A 185 21.15 -15.80 -32.24
CA GLU A 185 21.58 -14.39 -32.39
C GLU A 185 20.77 -13.65 -33.48
N HIS A 186 20.06 -14.40 -34.34
CA HIS A 186 19.15 -13.88 -35.36
C HIS A 186 17.67 -13.82 -34.96
N GLU A 187 17.28 -14.42 -33.84
CA GLU A 187 15.96 -14.18 -33.27
C GLU A 187 16.03 -12.85 -32.53
N LYS A 188 15.51 -11.79 -33.18
CA LYS A 188 15.23 -10.51 -32.52
C LYS A 188 14.66 -10.83 -31.14
N PRO A 189 15.14 -10.19 -30.06
CA PRO A 189 14.48 -10.34 -28.78
C PRO A 189 13.01 -10.08 -29.06
N ALA A 190 12.14 -11.08 -28.92
CA ALA A 190 10.70 -10.93 -29.13
C ALA A 190 10.37 -9.59 -28.51
N ASP A 191 9.99 -8.61 -29.35
CA ASP A 191 9.99 -7.21 -28.98
C ASP A 191 9.19 -7.16 -27.69
N LEU A 192 9.89 -7.11 -26.55
CA LEU A 192 9.24 -6.86 -25.28
C LEU A 192 8.70 -5.47 -25.55
N PRO A 193 7.37 -5.30 -25.68
CA PRO A 193 6.82 -4.05 -26.14
C PRO A 193 7.49 -2.98 -25.30
N ILE A 194 8.23 -2.09 -25.97
CA ILE A 194 8.96 -0.98 -25.36
C ILE A 194 7.86 -0.20 -24.63
N SER A 195 7.70 -0.48 -23.33
CA SER A 195 6.51 -0.13 -22.57
C SER A 195 5.19 -0.56 -23.26
N ALA A 196 4.62 -1.71 -22.93
CA ALA A 196 3.18 -1.89 -23.16
C ALA A 196 2.44 -0.69 -22.57
N GLU A 197 1.45 -0.15 -23.28
CA GLU A 197 0.61 0.92 -22.73
C GLU A 197 0.09 0.48 -21.36
N THR A 198 0.37 1.30 -20.35
CA THR A 198 0.00 1.01 -18.97
C THR A 198 -1.38 1.61 -18.74
N ASP A 199 -2.35 0.74 -18.50
CA ASP A 199 -3.70 1.17 -18.17
C ASP A 199 -3.76 1.60 -16.70
N PHE A 200 -4.46 2.71 -16.46
CA PHE A 200 -4.72 3.23 -15.11
C PHE A 200 -6.20 3.08 -14.77
N ILE A 201 -6.47 2.71 -13.52
CA ILE A 201 -7.82 2.67 -12.97
C ILE A 201 -7.98 3.75 -11.89
N PHE A 202 -9.21 4.25 -11.77
CA PHE A 202 -9.60 5.22 -10.76
C PHE A 202 -10.52 4.57 -9.73
N VAL A 203 -10.08 4.53 -8.47
CA VAL A 203 -10.90 4.13 -7.33
C VAL A 203 -11.51 5.39 -6.72
N ARG A 204 -12.78 5.65 -7.03
CA ARG A 204 -13.52 6.84 -6.58
C ARG A 204 -14.10 6.62 -5.19
N LEU A 205 -13.51 7.25 -4.17
CA LEU A 205 -13.95 7.05 -2.78
C LEU A 205 -15.32 7.69 -2.51
N ASN A 206 -15.68 8.73 -3.25
CA ASN A 206 -17.03 9.31 -3.16
C ASN A 206 -18.12 8.29 -3.56
N VAL A 207 -17.85 7.48 -4.59
CA VAL A 207 -18.76 6.40 -5.02
C VAL A 207 -18.76 5.27 -3.99
N LEU A 208 -17.58 4.88 -3.48
CA LEU A 208 -17.48 3.88 -2.42
C LEU A 208 -18.28 4.29 -1.17
N LYS A 209 -18.25 5.57 -0.78
CA LYS A 209 -19.06 6.11 0.31
C LYS A 209 -20.55 5.90 0.09
N GLU A 210 -21.08 6.08 -1.11
CA GLU A 210 -22.50 5.81 -1.41
C GLU A 210 -22.88 4.33 -1.23
N TYR A 211 -21.98 3.41 -1.59
CA TYR A 211 -22.17 1.98 -1.32
C TYR A 211 -22.13 1.67 0.17
N LEU A 212 -21.13 2.21 0.87
CA LEU A 212 -20.98 2.03 2.32
C LEU A 212 -22.12 2.67 3.10
N GLU A 213 -22.70 3.78 2.64
CA GLU A 213 -23.82 4.43 3.30
C GLU A 213 -25.05 3.50 3.32
N LYS A 214 -25.31 2.82 2.22
CA LYS A 214 -26.37 1.78 2.14
C LYS A 214 -26.03 0.58 3.00
N GLU A 215 -24.79 0.11 2.93
CA GLU A 215 -24.34 -1.10 3.63
C GLU A 215 -24.27 -0.90 5.15
N LEU A 216 -23.91 0.29 5.63
CA LEU A 216 -23.76 0.59 7.07
C LEU A 216 -25.01 1.18 7.70
N PHE A 217 -26.07 1.43 6.92
CA PHE A 217 -27.32 1.97 7.44
C PHE A 217 -27.93 1.05 8.50
N MET A 218 -28.35 1.67 9.61
CA MET A 218 -28.92 1.02 10.78
C MET A 218 -30.21 1.77 11.20
N PRO A 219 -31.41 1.30 10.80
CA PRO A 219 -32.66 1.93 11.19
C PRO A 219 -32.97 1.70 12.67
N ASN A 220 -33.79 2.57 13.27
CA ASN A 220 -34.29 2.42 14.65
C ASN A 220 -33.20 2.36 15.73
N LEU A 221 -32.06 3.03 15.52
CA LEU A 221 -31.06 3.17 16.56
C LEU A 221 -31.58 4.01 17.73
N PRO A 222 -31.17 3.71 18.98
CA PRO A 222 -31.55 4.50 20.17
C PRO A 222 -30.84 5.87 20.23
N PHE A 223 -30.02 6.20 19.24
CA PHE A 223 -29.32 7.47 19.08
C PHE A 223 -29.30 7.89 17.61
N LYS A 224 -28.93 9.15 17.34
CA LYS A 224 -28.88 9.71 15.98
C LYS A 224 -27.83 8.97 15.14
N TYR A 225 -28.25 8.40 14.01
CA TYR A 225 -27.33 7.82 13.03
C TYR A 225 -26.56 8.92 12.30
N GLU A 226 -25.24 8.79 12.27
CA GLU A 226 -24.28 9.62 11.54
C GLU A 226 -23.39 8.72 10.68
N PHE A 227 -23.47 8.85 9.36
CA PHE A 227 -22.74 8.00 8.43
C PHE A 227 -21.22 8.11 8.58
N GLU A 228 -20.68 9.33 8.72
CA GLU A 228 -19.23 9.54 8.90
C GLU A 228 -18.69 8.82 10.15
N ARG A 229 -19.50 8.67 11.19
CA ARG A 229 -19.15 7.91 12.40
C ARG A 229 -19.16 6.40 12.17
N ALA A 230 -20.12 5.90 11.39
CA ALA A 230 -20.14 4.50 10.97
C ALA A 230 -18.98 4.17 10.02
N LEU A 231 -18.57 5.14 9.19
CA LEU A 231 -17.42 5.01 8.30
C LEU A 231 -16.11 4.87 9.07
N ASP A 232 -15.90 5.67 10.13
CA ASP A 232 -14.74 5.54 11.03
C ASP A 232 -14.64 4.14 11.64
N ASP A 233 -15.78 3.62 12.12
CA ASP A 233 -15.86 2.27 12.68
C ASP A 233 -15.57 1.20 11.62
N TRP A 234 -16.02 1.40 10.38
CA TRP A 234 -15.71 0.50 9.27
C TRP A 234 -14.22 0.49 8.93
N VAL A 235 -13.59 1.67 8.86
CA VAL A 235 -12.13 1.78 8.67
C VAL A 235 -11.38 1.08 9.80
N PHE A 236 -11.80 1.29 11.05
CA PHE A 236 -11.22 0.62 12.21
C PHE A 236 -11.37 -0.91 12.13
N MET A 237 -12.54 -1.41 11.72
CA MET A 237 -12.77 -2.84 11.55
C MET A 237 -11.89 -3.48 10.48
N CYS A 238 -11.61 -2.76 9.39
CA CYS A 238 -10.73 -3.25 8.35
C CYS A 238 -9.30 -3.53 8.86
N PHE A 239 -8.86 -2.88 9.95
CA PHE A 239 -7.60 -3.22 10.59
C PHE A 239 -7.55 -4.64 11.16
N PHE A 240 -8.69 -5.26 11.51
CA PHE A 240 -8.73 -6.64 12.01
C PHE A 240 -8.55 -7.69 10.92
N VAL A 241 -8.86 -7.35 9.68
CA VAL A 241 -8.72 -8.25 8.53
C VAL A 241 -7.24 -8.39 8.12
N GLY A 242 -6.45 -7.36 8.40
CA GLY A 242 -5.01 -7.37 8.22
C GLY A 242 -4.50 -5.95 8.00
N ASN A 243 -3.38 -5.61 8.61
CA ASN A 243 -2.66 -4.37 8.36
C ASN A 243 -1.16 -4.61 8.59
N ASP A 244 -0.35 -3.62 8.27
CA ASP A 244 1.10 -3.72 8.36
C ASP A 244 1.66 -3.85 9.79
N PHE A 245 0.85 -3.56 10.80
CA PHE A 245 1.26 -3.48 12.20
C PHE A 245 0.79 -4.65 13.05
N LEU A 246 -0.32 -5.31 12.67
CA LEU A 246 -0.90 -6.43 13.40
C LEU A 246 -0.97 -7.69 12.52
N PRO A 247 -0.65 -8.87 13.07
CA PRO A 247 -0.89 -10.12 12.35
C PRO A 247 -2.39 -10.28 12.06
N HIS A 248 -2.73 -10.78 10.87
CA HIS A 248 -4.11 -11.10 10.55
C HIS A 248 -4.67 -12.11 11.56
N LEU A 249 -5.94 -11.95 11.95
CA LEU A 249 -6.60 -12.94 12.78
C LEU A 249 -6.86 -14.19 11.93
N PRO A 250 -6.48 -15.41 12.38
CA PRO A 250 -6.61 -16.62 11.57
C PRO A 250 -8.04 -16.93 11.09
N SER A 251 -9.05 -16.37 11.76
CA SER A 251 -10.46 -16.55 11.44
C SER A 251 -11.05 -15.46 10.55
N LEU A 252 -10.25 -14.51 10.07
CA LEU A 252 -10.70 -13.37 9.26
C LEU A 252 -9.88 -13.24 7.98
N GLU A 253 -10.27 -13.98 6.94
CA GLU A 253 -9.71 -13.85 5.60
C GLU A 253 -10.68 -13.14 4.65
N ILE A 254 -10.19 -12.17 3.86
CA ILE A 254 -11.01 -11.44 2.87
C ILE A 254 -11.67 -12.42 1.89
N ARG A 255 -10.94 -13.45 1.47
CA ARG A 255 -11.41 -14.47 0.52
C ARG A 255 -12.59 -15.29 1.05
N GLU A 256 -12.76 -15.33 2.36
CA GLU A 256 -13.84 -16.04 3.04
C GLU A 256 -15.01 -15.12 3.47
N GLY A 257 -15.03 -13.87 3.00
CA GLY A 257 -16.10 -12.91 3.33
C GLY A 257 -15.97 -12.32 4.73
N ALA A 258 -14.75 -12.17 5.25
CA ALA A 258 -14.51 -11.59 6.58
C ALA A 258 -15.12 -10.20 6.77
N ILE A 259 -15.09 -9.35 5.73
CA ILE A 259 -15.65 -7.98 5.79
C ILE A 259 -17.17 -8.04 6.02
N ASP A 260 -17.90 -8.87 5.27
CA ASP A 260 -19.35 -9.02 5.41
C ASP A 260 -19.74 -9.59 6.77
N ARG A 261 -18.89 -10.46 7.35
CA ARG A 261 -19.06 -10.95 8.71
C ARG A 261 -18.85 -9.84 9.73
N LEU A 262 -17.79 -9.03 9.59
CA LEU A 262 -17.49 -7.92 10.49
C LEU A 262 -18.61 -6.86 10.48
N ILE A 263 -19.13 -6.49 9.31
CA ILE A 263 -20.25 -5.54 9.19
C ILE A 263 -21.48 -6.03 9.94
N ARG A 264 -21.84 -7.32 9.79
CA ARG A 264 -22.98 -7.91 10.52
C ARG A 264 -22.78 -7.85 12.03
N LEU A 265 -21.62 -8.28 12.53
CA LEU A 265 -21.29 -8.25 13.96
C LEU A 265 -21.25 -6.81 14.51
N TYR A 266 -20.77 -5.87 13.71
CA TYR A 266 -20.74 -4.46 14.07
C TYR A 266 -22.14 -3.90 14.28
N LYS A 267 -23.06 -4.12 13.34
CA LYS A 267 -24.45 -3.67 13.50
C LYS A 267 -25.07 -4.23 14.78
N ASP A 268 -24.92 -5.54 15.03
CA ASP A 268 -25.40 -6.18 16.26
C ASP A 268 -24.78 -5.56 17.52
N CYS A 269 -23.49 -5.24 17.48
CA CYS A 269 -22.78 -4.61 18.58
C CYS A 269 -23.29 -3.20 18.87
N VAL A 270 -23.51 -2.39 17.83
CA VAL A 270 -23.99 -1.02 17.96
C VAL A 270 -25.39 -0.97 18.56
N TYR A 271 -26.30 -1.86 18.13
CA TYR A 271 -27.64 -1.97 18.72
C TYR A 271 -27.59 -2.35 20.21
N LYS A 272 -26.64 -3.21 20.61
CA LYS A 272 -26.51 -3.66 22.01
C LYS A 272 -25.84 -2.63 22.92
N THR A 273 -24.80 -1.96 22.42
CA THR A 273 -23.95 -1.06 23.22
C THR A 273 -24.47 0.38 23.23
N GLY A 274 -25.33 0.76 22.27
CA GLY A 274 -25.91 2.10 22.19
C GLY A 274 -24.91 3.17 21.74
N GLY A 275 -23.87 2.80 20.99
CA GLY A 275 -22.95 3.78 20.40
C GLY A 275 -21.94 3.18 19.43
N TYR A 276 -21.24 4.07 18.72
CA TYR A 276 -20.11 3.75 17.83
C TYR A 276 -18.90 3.20 18.59
N LEU A 277 -18.09 2.38 17.91
CA LEU A 277 -16.85 1.76 18.41
C LEU A 277 -15.74 2.79 18.63
N THR A 278 -15.67 3.79 17.75
CA THR A 278 -14.61 4.80 17.74
C THR A 278 -15.14 6.22 17.91
N ASN A 279 -14.26 7.12 18.34
CA ASN A 279 -14.52 8.54 18.44
C ASN A 279 -13.26 9.35 18.12
N SER A 280 -13.15 9.85 16.88
CA SER A 280 -12.00 10.69 16.47
C SER A 280 -10.64 10.01 16.70
N GLY A 281 -10.56 8.69 16.44
CA GLY A 281 -9.35 7.89 16.64
C GLY A 281 -9.25 7.20 18.01
N ASP A 282 -10.07 7.58 18.99
CA ASP A 282 -10.13 6.87 20.26
C ASP A 282 -11.07 5.65 20.17
N VAL A 283 -10.58 4.48 20.55
CA VAL A 283 -11.38 3.26 20.65
C VAL A 283 -12.03 3.20 22.02
N LYS A 284 -13.35 2.99 22.09
CA LYS A 284 -14.02 2.77 23.37
C LYS A 284 -13.79 1.32 23.83
N PRO A 285 -13.01 1.06 24.89
CA PRO A 285 -13.04 -0.25 25.51
C PRO A 285 -14.46 -0.48 26.03
N GLY A 286 -15.08 -1.59 25.64
CA GLY A 286 -16.45 -1.90 26.05
C GLY A 286 -16.58 -1.81 27.58
N LYS A 287 -17.73 -1.28 28.06
CA LYS A 287 -18.10 -1.45 29.46
C LYS A 287 -18.22 -2.94 29.71
N SER A 288 -17.24 -3.53 30.38
CA SER A 288 -17.40 -4.89 30.86
C SER A 288 -18.59 -4.90 31.81
N SER A 289 -19.42 -5.92 31.75
CA SER A 289 -20.57 -6.11 32.63
C SER A 289 -20.19 -6.31 34.12
N ASP A 290 -18.93 -6.09 34.49
CA ASP A 290 -18.38 -6.22 35.84
C ASP A 290 -18.07 -4.88 36.54
N ASP A 291 -18.36 -3.72 35.92
CA ASP A 291 -18.11 -2.40 36.54
C ASP A 291 -19.17 -2.00 37.61
N ASN A 292 -19.64 -2.97 38.39
CA ASN A 292 -20.41 -2.74 39.61
C ASN A 292 -19.54 -2.92 40.87
N VAL A 293 -18.29 -2.48 40.81
CA VAL A 293 -17.42 -2.33 41.98
C VAL A 293 -16.99 -0.88 42.11
N GLY A 294 -17.37 -0.29 43.23
CA GLY A 294 -17.34 1.14 43.53
C GLY A 294 -16.06 1.88 43.16
N THR A 295 -16.27 3.10 42.68
CA THR A 295 -15.51 4.32 42.97
C THR A 295 -14.13 4.09 43.60
N ARG A 296 -13.12 3.87 42.77
CA ARG A 296 -11.74 4.23 43.12
C ARG A 296 -11.24 5.30 42.15
N GLN A 297 -11.38 6.55 42.60
CA GLN A 297 -10.54 7.64 42.14
C GLN A 297 -9.07 7.19 42.20
N SER A 298 -8.41 7.05 41.05
CA SER A 298 -6.96 6.98 41.01
C SER A 298 -6.41 8.27 40.39
N ARG A 299 -5.47 8.83 41.15
CA ARG A 299 -4.86 10.13 41.00
C ARG A 299 -3.98 10.17 39.76
N ARG A 300 -3.96 11.35 39.13
CA ARG A 300 -2.82 11.97 38.43
C ARG A 300 -1.49 11.26 38.69
N ARG A 301 -0.75 10.92 37.63
CA ARG A 301 0.70 11.21 37.55
C ARG A 301 1.07 11.57 36.12
N ASN A 302 1.51 12.82 35.98
CA ASN A 302 2.38 13.27 34.90
C ASN A 302 3.66 12.43 34.94
N PHE A 303 4.08 11.93 33.79
CA PHE A 303 5.46 11.87 33.32
C PHE A 303 5.45 12.00 31.80
#